data_AF-A0AAU4IH25-F1
#
_entry.id   AF-A0AAU4IH25-F1
#
_cell.length_a   1.000
_cell.length_b   1.000
_cell.length_c   1.000
_cell.angle_alpha   90.00
_cell.angle_beta   90.00
_cell.angle_gamma   90.00
#
_symmetry.space_group_name_H-M   'P 1'
#
loop_
_entity.id
_entity.type
_entity.pdbx_description
1 polymer ?
#
loop_
_entity_poly.entity_id
_entity_poly.type
_entity_poly.pdbx_seq_one_letter_code
_entity_poly.pdbx_strand_id
1 'polypeptide(L)' 'MARTVIDVDDALLAEAAELFGTKTKVATVNAALQDVVNRRKREDFLNWIAEGGLPDLTGPVEPAAETFEDAEHVRDRAA' A
#
# COMPACT_ATOMS: atom_id res chain seq x y z
N MET A 1 10.26 17.82 13.79
CA MET A 1 11.45 17.05 13.37
C MET A 1 12.65 17.54 14.17
N ALA A 2 13.56 16.63 14.56
CA ALA A 2 14.85 17.01 15.14
C ALA A 2 15.82 17.38 14.02
N ARG A 3 16.73 18.33 14.29
CA ARG A 3 17.75 18.75 13.33
C ARG A 3 18.98 17.86 13.49
N THR A 4 19.34 17.17 12.41
CA THR A 4 20.55 16.34 12.35
C THR A 4 21.49 16.94 11.30
N VAL A 5 22.76 17.11 11.65
CA VAL A 5 23.82 17.51 10.72
C VAL A 5 24.57 16.24 10.32
N ILE A 6 24.57 15.94 9.03
CA ILE A 6 25.25 14.78 8.43
C ILE A 6 25.88 15.21 7.12
N ASP A 7 26.98 14.55 6.76
CA ASP A 7 27.54 14.62 5.42
C ASP A 7 26.82 13.60 4.53
N VAL A 8 26.42 14.04 3.34
CA VAL A 8 25.68 13.23 2.36
C VAL A 8 26.36 13.39 1.00
N ASP A 9 26.44 12.31 0.25
CA ASP A 9 26.90 12.37 -1.14
C ASP A 9 25.91 13.19 -1.98
N ASP A 10 26.38 14.34 -2.48
CA ASP A 10 25.55 15.29 -3.22
C ASP A 10 25.13 14.77 -4.61
N ALA A 11 25.90 13.86 -5.21
CA ALA A 11 25.54 13.26 -6.50
C ALA A 11 24.40 12.25 -6.31
N LEU A 12 24.52 11.36 -5.31
CA LEU A 12 23.44 10.42 -4.98
C LEU A 12 22.17 11.13 -4.51
N LEU A 13 22.32 12.22 -3.76
CA LEU A 13 21.18 13.02 -3.32
C LEU A 13 20.46 13.70 -4.50
N ALA A 14 21.20 14.15 -5.52
CA ALA A 14 20.62 14.71 -6.72
C ALA A 14 19.87 13.65 -7.54
N GLU A 15 20.47 12.47 -7.74
CA GLU A 15 19.83 11.35 -8.44
C GLU A 15 18.54 10.91 -7.72
N ALA A 16 18.59 10.78 -6.39
CA ALA A 16 17.41 10.50 -5.58
C ALA A 16 16.35 11.61 -5.73
N ALA A 17 16.76 12.88 -5.81
CA ALA A 17 15.82 13.98 -5.96
C ALA A 17 15.06 13.90 -7.29
N GLU A 18 15.74 13.51 -8.37
CA GLU A 18 15.14 13.25 -9.68
C GLU A 18 14.19 12.06 -9.63
N LEU A 19 14.63 10.93 -9.06
CA LEU A 19 13.81 9.72 -8.92
C LEU A 19 12.51 9.97 -8.13
N PHE A 20 12.59 10.74 -7.05
CA PHE A 20 11.44 11.07 -6.21
C PHE A 20 10.68 12.32 -6.67
N GLY A 21 11.14 13.05 -7.70
CA GLY A 21 10.54 14.31 -8.15
C GLY A 21 10.54 15.40 -7.07
N THR A 22 11.52 15.39 -6.17
CA THR A 22 11.60 16.31 -5.03
C THR A 22 12.47 17.53 -5.34
N LYS A 23 12.17 18.66 -4.71
CA LYS A 23 12.85 19.95 -4.97
C LYS A 23 13.81 20.38 -3.86
N THR A 24 13.81 19.70 -2.72
CA THR A 24 14.62 20.07 -1.56
C THR A 24 15.31 18.86 -0.98
N LYS A 25 16.55 19.03 -0.52
CA LYS A 25 17.36 17.97 0.12
C LYS A 25 16.59 17.25 1.24
N VAL A 26 15.87 18.01 2.07
CA VAL A 26 15.05 17.45 3.17
C VAL A 26 13.90 16.60 2.64
N ALA A 27 13.20 17.04 1.58
CA ALA A 27 12.14 16.25 0.99
C ALA A 27 12.68 14.95 0.38
N THR A 28 13.83 15.01 -0.29
CA THR A 28 14.49 13.84 -0.87
C THR A 28 14.89 12.83 0.20
N VAL A 29 15.57 13.28 1.27
CA VAL A 29 15.98 12.39 2.37
C VAL A 29 14.77 11.76 3.05
N ASN A 30 13.73 12.54 3.36
CA ASN A 30 12.53 12.00 3.98
C ASN A 30 11.79 11.01 3.07
N ALA A 31 11.71 11.28 1.77
CA ALA A 31 11.12 10.37 0.79
C ALA A 31 11.90 9.05 0.70
N ALA A 32 13.22 9.12 0.62
CA ALA A 32 14.09 7.95 0.59
C ALA A 32 13.94 7.08 1.85
N LEU A 33 13.95 7.69 3.04
CA LEU A 33 13.76 6.99 4.31
C LEU A 33 12.37 6.34 4.38
N GLN A 34 11.33 7.05 3.95
CA GLN A 34 9.97 6.52 3.92
C GLN A 34 9.83 5.34 2.96
N ASP A 35 10.46 5.40 1.79
CA ASP A 35 10.45 4.30 0.82
C ASP A 35 11.12 3.05 1.38
N VAL A 36 12.30 3.17 1.99
CA VAL A 36 13.01 2.03 2.60
C VAL A 36 12.18 1.40 3.72
N VAL A 37 11.58 2.21 4.59
CA VAL A 37 10.70 1.70 5.67
C VAL A 37 9.48 0.99 5.09
N ASN A 38 8.85 1.57 4.07
CA ASN A 38 7.68 0.97 3.44
C ASN A 38 8.04 -0.34 2.73
N ARG A 39 9.19 -0.38 2.06
CA ARG A 39 9.70 -1.59 1.43
C ARG A 39 9.90 -2.70 2.44
N ARG A 40 10.57 -2.42 3.57
CA ARG A 40 10.76 -3.41 4.63
C ARG A 40 9.42 -3.88 5.20
N LYS A 41 8.49 -2.97 5.47
CA LYS A 41 7.14 -3.36 5.95
C LYS A 41 6.40 -4.26 4.97
N ARG A 42 6.52 -4.02 3.66
CA ARG A 42 5.94 -4.90 2.63
C ARG A 42 6.60 -6.27 2.64
N GLU A 43 7.92 -6.34 2.75
CA GLU A 43 8.67 -7.61 2.85
C GLU A 43 8.24 -8.40 4.10
N ASP A 44 8.20 -7.75 5.27
CA ASP A 44 7.79 -8.36 6.53
C ASP A 44 6.34 -8.86 6.48
N PHE A 45 5.45 -8.07 5.86
CA PHE A 45 4.05 -8.46 5.67
C PHE A 45 3.90 -9.69 4.77
N LEU A 46 4.65 -9.75 3.67
CA LEU A 46 4.65 -10.92 2.79
C LEU A 46 5.20 -12.17 3.47
N ASN A 47 6.27 -12.03 4.27
CA ASN A 47 6.80 -13.13 5.07
C ASN A 47 5.77 -13.63 6.08
N TRP A 48 5.11 -12.71 6.79
CA TRP A 48 4.04 -13.05 7.72
C TRP A 48 2.86 -13.78 7.05
N ILE A 49 2.47 -13.38 5.83
CA ILE A 49 1.48 -14.13 5.04
C ILE A 49 1.98 -15.55 4.73
N ALA A 50 3.23 -15.68 4.27
CA ALA A 50 3.82 -16.97 3.93
C ALA A 50 3.92 -17.93 5.13
N GLU A 51 4.06 -17.38 6.34
CA GLU A 51 4.07 -18.12 7.61
C GLU A 51 2.66 -18.50 8.11
N GLY A 52 1.61 -18.17 7.36
CA GLY A 52 0.22 -18.50 7.72
C GLY A 52 -0.49 -17.42 8.52
N GLY A 53 -0.07 -16.16 8.40
CA GLY A 53 -0.67 -15.02 9.10
C GLY A 53 -2.14 -14.74 8.79
N LEU A 54 -2.73 -15.38 7.79
CA LEU A 54 -4.14 -15.20 7.39
C LEU A 54 -5.00 -16.45 7.65
N PRO A 55 -5.08 -16.97 8.90
CA PRO A 55 -5.73 -18.24 9.18
C PRO A 55 -7.21 -18.28 8.76
N ASP A 56 -7.91 -17.15 8.91
CA ASP A 56 -9.34 -17.03 8.59
C ASP A 56 -9.62 -16.71 7.11
N LEU A 57 -8.58 -16.47 6.30
CA LEU A 57 -8.71 -16.18 4.86
C LEU A 57 -8.11 -17.27 3.97
N THR A 58 -7.66 -18.39 4.55
CA THR A 58 -7.07 -19.53 3.82
C THR A 58 -7.99 -20.74 3.68
N GLY A 59 -9.23 -20.64 4.17
CA GLY A 59 -10.24 -21.69 4.05
C GLY A 59 -10.90 -21.76 2.66
N PRO A 60 -11.70 -22.80 2.38
CA PRO A 60 -12.50 -22.87 1.16
C PRO A 60 -13.42 -21.65 1.03
N VAL A 61 -13.50 -21.07 -0.16
CA VAL A 61 -14.48 -20.03 -0.45
C VAL A 61 -15.85 -20.68 -0.51
N GLU A 62 -16.72 -20.37 0.45
CA GLU A 62 -18.12 -20.76 0.35
C GLU A 62 -18.75 -20.02 -0.83
N PRO A 63 -19.44 -20.71 -1.75
CA PRO A 63 -20.13 -20.05 -2.84
C PRO A 63 -21.13 -19.06 -2.23
N ALA A 64 -21.04 -17.78 -2.64
CA ALA A 64 -22.00 -16.78 -2.25
C ALA A 64 -23.40 -17.34 -2.54
N ALA A 65 -24.22 -17.49 -1.51
CA ALA A 65 -25.60 -17.92 -1.69
C ALA A 65 -26.26 -16.94 -2.67
N GLU A 66 -26.55 -17.41 -3.87
CA GLU A 66 -27.30 -16.65 -4.86
C GLU A 66 -28.72 -16.45 -4.32
N THR A 67 -28.95 -15.33 -3.66
CA THR A 67 -30.31 -14.79 -3.47
C THR A 67 -30.33 -13.37 -4.02
N PHE A 68 -30.36 -13.29 -5.35
CA PHE A 68 -30.87 -12.13 -6.07
C PHE A 68 -32.35 -12.34 -6.42
N GLU A 69 -33.17 -12.70 -5.44
CA GLU A 69 -34.63 -12.72 -5.57
C GLU A 69 -35.19 -11.40 -5.04
N ASP A 70 -35.06 -10.29 -5.78
CA ASP A 70 -35.81 -9.05 -5.48
C ASP A 70 -35.82 -8.05 -6.65
N ALA A 71 -35.82 -8.54 -7.90
CA ALA A 71 -35.95 -7.69 -9.10
C ALA A 71 -37.36 -7.71 -9.73
N GLU A 72 -38.39 -8.20 -9.00
CA GLU A 72 -39.76 -8.35 -9.51
C GLU A 72 -40.77 -7.37 -8.87
N HIS A 73 -40.43 -6.08 -8.69
CA HIS A 73 -41.42 -5.06 -8.26
C HIS A 73 -41.48 -3.80 -9.14
N VAL A 74 -40.73 -3.72 -10.24
CA VAL A 74 -40.74 -2.54 -11.13
C VAL A 74 -41.75 -2.65 -12.29
N ARG A 75 -42.36 -3.83 -12.51
CA ARG A 75 -43.27 -4.05 -13.64
C ARG A 75 -44.74 -3.71 -13.40
N ASP A 76 -45.15 -3.45 -12.16
CA ASP A 76 -46.59 -3.31 -11.83
C ASP A 76 -47.09 -1.84 -11.75
N ARG A 77 -46.29 -0.86 -12.21
CA ARG A 77 -46.69 0.57 -12.24
C ARG A 77 -47.03 1.10 -13.64
N ALA A 78 -47.20 0.23 -14.63
CA ALA A 78 -47.47 0.62 -16.02
C ALA A 78 -48.71 -0.06 -16.63
N ALA A 79 -49.77 -0.27 -15.84
CA ALA A 79 -51.10 -0.64 -16.31
C ALA A 79 -52.14 0.39 -15.85
#